data_AF-A0A9E5WG29-F1
#
_entry.id   AF-A0A9E5WG29-F1
#
_cell.length_a   1.000
_cell.length_b   1.000
_cell.length_c   1.000
_cell.angle_alpha   90.00
_cell.angle_beta   90.00
_cell.angle_gamma   90.00
#
_symmetry.space_group_name_H-M   'P 1'
#
loop_
_entity.id
_entity.type
_entity.pdbx_description
1 polymer ?
#
loop_
_entity_poly.entity_id
_entity_poly.type
_entity_poly.pdbx_seq_one_letter_code
_entity_poly.pdbx_strand_id
1 'polypeptide(L)' 'MSGKTKKIILLKTVLYKGRHYPPGSEQNLPVDIVDDLIEKKAAEPVMAVKPEQEPEPEPKKNQDNN' A
#
# COMPACT_ATOMS: atom_id res chain seq x y z
N MET A 1 -17.91 18.80 1.07
CA MET A 1 -17.81 17.33 1.09
C MET A 1 -16.42 16.97 1.59
N SER A 2 -16.32 16.21 2.69
CA SER A 2 -15.03 15.81 3.25
C SER A 2 -14.42 14.73 2.34
N GLY A 3 -13.53 15.15 1.44
CA GLY A 3 -12.93 14.31 0.40
C GLY A 3 -11.94 13.31 0.99
N LYS A 4 -12.45 12.21 1.52
CA LYS A 4 -11.61 11.09 1.95
C LYS A 4 -10.94 10.49 0.72
N THR A 5 -9.63 10.27 0.80
CA THR A 5 -8.87 9.53 -0.20
C THR A 5 -8.44 8.19 0.38
N LYS A 6 -8.26 7.18 -0.48
CA LYS A 6 -7.78 5.85 -0.10
C LYS A 6 -6.53 5.52 -0.93
N LYS A 7 -5.61 4.80 -0.30
CA LYS A 7 -4.42 4.25 -0.96
C LYS A 7 -4.78 2.95 -1.67
N ILE A 8 -4.45 2.85 -2.94
CA ILE A 8 -4.68 1.68 -3.79
C ILE A 8 -3.42 1.34 -4.58
N ILE A 9 -3.31 0.08 -5.01
CA ILE A 9 -2.36 -0.35 -6.03
C ILE A 9 -3.14 -0.62 -7.32
N LEU A 10 -2.68 -0.06 -8.43
CA LEU A 10 -3.32 -0.28 -9.72
C LEU A 10 -2.95 -1.66 -10.26
N LEU A 11 -3.94 -2.40 -10.76
CA LEU A 11 -3.72 -3.67 -11.45
C LEU A 11 -3.62 -3.49 -12.98
N LYS A 12 -4.11 -2.35 -13.49
CA LYS A 12 -4.13 -2.00 -14.92
C LYS A 12 -3.67 -0.56 -15.12
N THR A 13 -3.32 -0.19 -16.35
CA THR A 13 -3.05 1.22 -16.68
C THR A 13 -4.34 2.04 -16.56
N VAL A 14 -4.31 3.11 -15.76
CA VAL A 14 -5.46 4.00 -15.55
C VAL A 14 -5.14 5.40 -16.06
N LEU A 15 -6.05 5.99 -16.83
CA LEU A 15 -6.01 7.40 -17.21
C LEU A 15 -6.83 8.21 -16.19
N TYR A 16 -6.17 9.08 -15.44
CA TYR A 16 -6.84 9.95 -14.47
C TYR A 16 -6.27 11.36 -14.54
N LYS A 17 -7.14 12.37 -14.65
CA LYS A 17 -6.77 13.80 -14.81
C LYS A 17 -5.73 14.05 -15.92
N GLY A 18 -5.84 13.33 -17.04
CA GLY A 18 -4.92 13.44 -18.17
C GLY A 18 -3.55 12.79 -17.97
N ARG A 19 -3.35 12.05 -16.87
CA ARG A 19 -2.12 11.28 -16.62
C ARG A 19 -2.39 9.78 -16.66
N HIS A 20 -1.48 9.05 -17.31
CA HIS A 20 -1.50 7.60 -17.33
C HIS A 20 -0.69 7.08 -16.14
N TYR A 21 -1.32 6.20 -15.37
CA TYR A 21 -0.71 5.54 -14.23
C TYR A 21 -0.54 4.07 -14.56
N PRO A 22 0.68 3.53 -14.56
CA PRO A 22 0.93 2.14 -14.92
C PRO A 22 0.41 1.17 -13.83
N PRO A 23 0.17 -0.11 -14.18
CA PRO A 23 -0.10 -1.15 -13.20
C PRO A 23 1.08 -1.31 -12.24
N GLY A 24 0.81 -1.77 -11.02
CA GLY A 24 1.75 -1.85 -9.92
C GLY A 24 2.03 -0.51 -9.23
N SER A 25 1.53 0.62 -9.76
CA SER A 25 1.72 1.91 -9.10
C SER A 25 0.75 2.11 -7.94
N GLU A 26 1.28 2.58 -6.81
CA GLU A 26 0.47 2.97 -5.66
C GLU A 26 -0.03 4.41 -5.84
N GLN A 27 -1.33 4.62 -5.70
CA GLN A 27 -1.98 5.92 -5.84
C GLN A 27 -2.86 6.22 -4.64
N ASN A 28 -2.98 7.50 -4.30
CA ASN A 28 -3.92 7.98 -3.30
C ASN A 28 -5.01 8.78 -4.03
N LEU A 29 -6.18 8.14 -4.21
CA LEU A 29 -7.28 8.68 -5.01
C LEU A 29 -8.54 8.91 -4.17
N PRO A 30 -9.47 9.77 -4.61
CA PRO A 30 -10.76 9.94 -3.96
C PRO A 30 -11.52 8.61 -3.84
N VAL A 31 -12.23 8.42 -2.73
CA VAL A 31 -12.94 7.15 -2.41
C VAL A 31 -13.91 6.73 -3.53
N ASP A 32 -14.62 7.68 -4.11
CA ASP A 32 -15.52 7.49 -5.25
C ASP A 32 -14.79 6.86 -6.46
N ILE A 33 -13.61 7.38 -6.80
CA ILE A 33 -12.78 6.81 -7.88
C ILE A 33 -12.21 5.44 -7.49
N VAL A 34 -11.83 5.28 -6.22
CA VAL A 34 -11.24 4.03 -5.72
C VAL A 34 -12.25 2.89 -5.78
N ASP A 35 -13.47 3.12 -5.32
CA ASP A 35 -14.51 2.09 -5.28
C ASP A 35 -14.88 1.67 -6.73
N ASP A 36 -14.98 2.62 -7.67
CA ASP A 36 -15.12 2.37 -9.11
C ASP A 36 -13.99 1.50 -9.70
N LEU A 37 -12.73 1.79 -9.34
CA LEU A 37 -11.57 1.06 -9.82
C LEU A 37 -11.52 -0.36 -9.26
N ILE A 38 -11.93 -0.55 -8.00
CA ILE A 38 -12.02 -1.87 -7.37
C ILE A 38 -13.14 -2.69 -8.01
N GLU A 39 -14.32 -2.11 -8.22
CA GLU A 39 -15.46 -2.78 -8.88
C GLU A 39 -15.08 -3.26 -10.29
N LYS A 40 -14.34 -2.44 -11.03
CA LYS A 40 -13.82 -2.77 -12.37
C LYS A 40 -12.61 -3.71 -12.36
N LYS A 41 -12.16 -4.18 -11.19
CA LYS A 41 -10.96 -5.00 -11.00
C LYS A 41 -9.72 -4.36 -11.66
N ALA A 42 -9.63 -3.04 -11.56
CA ALA A 42 -8.52 -2.23 -12.08
C ALA A 42 -7.57 -1.77 -10.97
N ALA A 43 -7.96 -1.92 -9.70
CA ALA A 43 -7.12 -1.62 -8.54
C ALA A 43 -7.49 -2.50 -7.33
N GLU A 44 -6.56 -2.59 -6.37
CA GLU A 44 -6.77 -3.22 -5.06
C GLU A 44 -6.41 -2.25 -3.93
N PRO A 45 -7.11 -2.29 -2.79
CA PRO A 45 -6.75 -1.49 -1.63
C PRO A 45 -5.40 -1.95 -1.08
N VAL A 46 -4.49 -1.01 -0.81
CA VAL A 46 -3.24 -1.34 -0.12
C VAL A 46 -3.58 -1.55 1.35
N MET A 47 -3.59 -2.81 1.80
CA MET A 47 -3.54 -3.07 3.24
C MET A 47 -2.20 -2.56 3.74
N ALA A 48 -2.22 -1.65 4.71
CA ALA A 48 -1.03 -1.30 5.46
C ALA A 48 -0.61 -2.56 6.24
N VAL A 49 0.25 -3.37 5.64
CA VAL A 49 1.02 -4.36 6.39
C VAL A 49 1.81 -3.52 7.39
N LYS A 50 1.46 -3.60 8.68
CA LYS A 50 2.34 -3.07 9.72
C LYS A 50 3.72 -3.63 9.40
N PRO A 51 4.77 -2.81 9.28
CA PRO A 51 6.10 -3.37 9.13
C PRO A 51 6.26 -4.35 10.29
N GLU A 52 6.50 -5.62 9.97
CA GLU A 52 6.92 -6.59 10.98
C GLU A 52 8.11 -5.94 11.66
N GLN A 53 7.92 -5.61 12.94
CA GLN A 53 8.96 -5.11 13.81
C GLN A 53 10.14 -6.07 13.62
N GLU A 54 11.27 -5.58 13.12
CA GLU A 54 12.50 -6.35 13.04
C GLU A 54 12.68 -7.08 14.38
N PRO A 55 12.92 -8.40 14.40
CA PRO A 55 13.09 -9.11 15.66
C PRO A 55 14.22 -8.42 16.43
N GLU A 56 13.92 -7.96 17.65
CA GLU A 56 14.92 -7.40 18.56
C GLU A 56 16.13 -8.36 18.58
N PRO A 57 17.36 -7.87 18.42
CA PRO A 57 18.52 -8.74 18.44
C PRO A 57 18.58 -9.43 19.81
N GLU A 58 18.51 -10.76 19.80
CA GLU A 58 18.66 -11.58 21.01
C GLU A 58 19.90 -11.13 21.80
N PRO A 59 19.81 -10.97 23.14
CA PRO A 59 20.99 -10.66 23.92
C PRO A 59 21.94 -11.85 23.82
N LYS A 60 23.11 -11.64 23.19
CA LYS A 60 24.21 -12.60 23.21
C LYS A 60 24.55 -12.91 24.66
N LYS A 61 24.22 -14.12 25.10
CA LYS A 61 24.70 -14.69 26.35
C LYS A 61 26.20 -14.92 26.17
N ASN A 62 27.01 -13.96 26.60
CA ASN A 62 28.44 -14.17 26.73
C ASN A 62 28.67 -15.13 27.91
N GLN A 63 28.76 -16.41 27.59
CA GLN A 63 29.54 -17.36 28.37
C GLN A 63 31.00 -17.11 28.02
N ASP A 64 31.74 -16.52 28.94
CA ASP A 64 33.18 -16.75 29.00
C ASP A 64 33.56 -16.99 30.46
N ASN A 65 34.01 -18.23 30.67
CA ASN A 65 34.58 -18.75 31.90
C ASN A 65 35.92 -18.08 32.17
N ASN A 66 36.18 -17.70 33.43
CA ASN A 66 37.47 -17.97 34.08
C ASN A 66 37.32 -17.93 35.60
#